data_AF-S2K4C3-F1
#
_entry.id   AF-S2K4C3-F1
#
_cell.length_a   1.000
_cell.length_b   1.000
_cell.length_c   1.000
_cell.angle_alpha   90.00
_cell.angle_beta   90.00
_cell.angle_gamma   90.00
#
_symmetry.space_group_name_H-M   'P 1'
#
loop_
_entity.id
_entity.type
_entity.pdbx_description
1 polymer ?
#
loop_
_entity_poly.entity_id
_entity_poly.type
_entity_poly.pdbx_seq_one_letter_code
_entity_poly.pdbx_strand_id
1 'polypeptide(L)'
;MWSCVDKCFDYSSVRCITGEKCSKASADAANSVRSPSGLSRQQSGRKMDLIFKTKIDDIEIGCGECALVGGVNTTKEFQDACFKMPKVMRDMLVKIVSRSPALVNKLSISGFYIADRLLTLYILDSPVGYVSRYDAFNPVEYPVTENKIRSRMAKLLTMIFSARIIMENCRDVIDDDESDTDLGKFRSAVMEPCFVPVGTNYKKRKN
;
A
#
# COMPACT_ATOMS: atom_id res chain seq x y z
N MET A 1 -6.12 -15.67 -13.43
CA MET A 1 -4.69 -15.33 -13.56
C MET A 1 -4.19 -14.54 -12.36
N TRP A 2 -4.92 -13.51 -11.91
CA TRP A 2 -4.57 -12.70 -10.72
C TRP A 2 -4.60 -13.47 -9.39
N SER A 3 -5.27 -14.62 -9.37
CA SER A 3 -5.30 -15.55 -8.24
C SER A 3 -3.92 -16.04 -7.80
N CYS A 4 -2.90 -16.00 -8.67
CA CYS A 4 -1.54 -16.39 -8.28
C CYS A 4 -0.96 -15.48 -7.19
N VAL A 5 -1.34 -14.20 -7.15
CA VAL A 5 -0.94 -13.28 -6.08
C VAL A 5 -1.53 -13.77 -4.77
N ASP A 6 -2.85 -13.91 -4.69
CA ASP A 6 -3.57 -14.41 -3.52
C ASP A 6 -2.99 -15.75 -3.01
N LYS A 7 -2.82 -16.72 -3.92
CA LYS A 7 -2.28 -18.05 -3.61
C LYS A 7 -0.86 -18.06 -3.07
N CYS A 8 -0.02 -17.08 -3.41
CA CYS A 8 1.31 -17.00 -2.82
C CYS A 8 1.27 -16.68 -1.31
N PHE A 9 0.17 -16.15 -0.79
CA PHE A 9 0.00 -15.78 0.61
C PHE A 9 -0.79 -16.79 1.46
N ASP A 10 -1.33 -17.88 0.88
CA ASP A 10 -2.10 -18.91 1.61
C ASP A 10 -1.31 -19.42 2.85
N TYR A 11 -0.01 -19.65 2.68
CA TYR A 11 0.92 -20.13 3.72
C TYR A 11 1.89 -19.05 4.24
N SER A 12 1.55 -17.77 4.10
CA SER A 12 2.34 -16.66 4.62
C SER A 12 1.89 -16.26 6.04
N SER A 13 2.75 -15.57 6.80
CA SER A 13 2.33 -14.84 8.01
C SER A 13 1.46 -13.61 7.68
N VAL A 14 1.41 -13.25 6.39
CA VAL A 14 0.64 -12.16 5.82
C VAL A 14 -0.60 -12.73 5.12
N ARG A 15 -1.77 -12.11 5.34
CA ARG A 15 -3.02 -12.43 4.66
C ARG A 15 -3.25 -11.46 3.51
N CYS A 16 -3.51 -11.99 2.32
CA CYS A 16 -4.08 -11.22 1.22
C CYS A 16 -5.61 -11.11 1.40
N ILE A 17 -6.14 -9.90 1.32
CA ILE A 17 -7.58 -9.64 1.34
C ILE A 17 -7.96 -9.13 -0.03
N THR A 18 -8.79 -9.91 -0.71
CA THR A 18 -9.29 -9.61 -2.06
C THR A 18 -10.72 -9.06 -2.02
N GLY A 19 -11.12 -8.42 -3.11
CA GLY A 19 -12.44 -7.83 -3.31
C GLY A 19 -12.52 -6.46 -2.64
N GLU A 20 -12.74 -5.43 -3.44
CA GLU A 20 -12.71 -3.99 -3.08
C GLU A 20 -12.96 -3.71 -1.58
N LYS A 21 -11.89 -3.43 -0.81
CA LYS A 21 -11.94 -3.10 0.63
C LYS A 21 -11.37 -1.73 0.90
N CYS A 22 -11.90 -1.05 1.91
CA CYS A 22 -11.35 0.23 2.37
C CYS A 22 -10.11 -0.01 3.26
N SER A 23 -9.01 0.68 2.96
CA SER A 23 -7.85 0.72 3.86
C SER A 23 -8.21 1.43 5.16
N LYS A 24 -7.94 0.76 6.28
CA LYS A 24 -8.09 1.34 7.62
C LYS A 24 -7.07 2.45 7.84
N ALA A 25 -5.82 2.26 7.39
CA ALA A 25 -4.79 3.29 7.53
C ALA A 25 -5.18 4.60 6.84
N SER A 26 -5.71 4.51 5.62
CA SER A 26 -6.17 5.70 4.89
C SER A 26 -7.44 6.32 5.49
N ALA A 27 -8.32 5.50 6.10
CA ALA A 27 -9.45 6.02 6.86
C ALA A 27 -8.99 6.80 8.10
N ASP A 28 -8.05 6.26 8.86
CA ASP A 28 -7.52 6.92 10.06
C ASP A 28 -6.83 8.24 9.70
N ALA A 29 -6.02 8.25 8.64
CA ALA A 29 -5.38 9.47 8.14
C ALA A 29 -6.41 10.55 7.77
N ALA A 30 -7.47 10.19 7.03
CA ALA A 30 -8.52 11.12 6.63
C ALA A 30 -9.34 11.69 7.81
N ASN A 31 -9.42 10.95 8.92
CA ASN A 31 -10.17 11.34 10.11
C ASN A 31 -9.28 11.84 11.26
N SER A 32 -7.97 12.00 11.06
CA SER A 32 -6.99 12.35 12.10
C SER A 32 -7.26 13.68 12.82
N VAL A 33 -7.91 14.64 12.15
CA VAL A 33 -8.25 15.97 12.69
C VAL A 33 -9.71 16.05 13.18
N ARG A 34 -10.45 14.93 13.17
CA ARG A 34 -11.87 14.93 13.57
C ARG A 34 -11.98 15.23 15.07
N SER A 35 -12.80 16.23 15.41
CA SER A 35 -13.10 16.60 16.80
C SER A 35 -14.52 16.17 17.20
N PRO A 36 -14.78 15.94 18.50
CA PRO A 36 -16.13 15.67 19.01
C PRO A 36 -17.14 16.79 18.70
N SER A 37 -16.66 18.03 18.51
CA SER A 37 -17.48 19.18 18.11
C SER A 37 -17.98 19.11 16.67
N GLY A 38 -17.35 18.29 15.82
CA GLY A 38 -17.78 18.02 14.44
C GLY A 38 -18.59 16.72 14.36
N LEU A 39 -19.92 16.83 14.43
CA LEU A 39 -20.88 15.72 14.35
C LEU A 39 -20.97 15.02 12.96
N SER A 40 -20.01 15.26 12.05
CA SER A 40 -20.02 14.65 10.72
C SER A 40 -19.71 13.15 10.80
N ARG A 41 -20.24 12.37 9.84
CA ARG A 41 -19.94 10.93 9.72
C ARG A 41 -18.46 10.72 9.42
N GLN A 42 -17.90 9.63 9.94
CA GLN A 42 -16.54 9.21 9.65
C GLN A 42 -16.35 9.01 8.14
N GLN A 43 -15.26 9.56 7.59
CA GLN A 43 -14.91 9.34 6.19
C GLN A 43 -14.40 7.91 5.99
N SER A 44 -14.84 7.26 4.92
CA SER A 44 -14.28 5.97 4.52
C SER A 44 -12.86 6.16 4.00
N GLY A 45 -11.99 5.19 4.29
CA GLY A 45 -10.68 5.11 3.65
C GLY A 45 -10.79 4.81 2.16
N ARG A 46 -9.67 5.01 1.45
CA ARG A 46 -9.54 4.65 0.04
C ARG A 46 -9.76 3.16 -0.16
N LYS A 47 -10.57 2.83 -1.16
CA LYS A 47 -10.89 1.45 -1.53
C LYS A 47 -9.78 0.86 -2.38
N MET A 48 -9.27 -0.31 -2.02
CA MET A 48 -8.23 -1.04 -2.74
C MET A 48 -8.76 -2.42 -3.17
N ASP A 49 -8.30 -2.92 -4.32
CA ASP A 49 -8.65 -4.26 -4.78
C ASP A 49 -7.99 -5.37 -3.94
N LEU A 50 -6.76 -5.09 -3.49
CA LEU A 50 -5.97 -5.96 -2.62
C LEU A 50 -5.49 -5.19 -1.40
N ILE A 51 -5.60 -5.79 -0.22
CA ILE A 51 -4.97 -5.31 1.02
C ILE A 51 -4.21 -6.46 1.66
N PHE A 52 -2.96 -6.22 2.02
CA PHE A 52 -2.11 -7.19 2.70
C PHE A 52 -1.98 -6.83 4.17
N LYS A 53 -2.23 -7.80 5.05
CA LYS A 53 -2.22 -7.58 6.49
C LYS A 53 -1.50 -8.67 7.26
N THR A 54 -0.92 -8.33 8.40
CA THR A 54 -0.45 -9.34 9.37
C THR A 54 -1.64 -10.16 9.88
N LYS A 55 -1.44 -11.48 10.06
CA LYS A 55 -2.52 -12.38 10.51
C LYS A 55 -2.94 -12.16 11.97
N ILE A 56 -2.01 -11.71 12.81
CA ILE A 56 -2.22 -11.57 14.26
C ILE A 56 -2.76 -10.17 14.57
N ASP A 57 -1.99 -9.12 14.23
CA ASP A 57 -2.31 -7.74 14.65
C ASP A 57 -3.17 -6.94 13.67
N ASP A 58 -3.57 -7.54 12.54
CA ASP A 58 -4.36 -6.91 11.46
C ASP A 58 -3.74 -5.59 10.95
N ILE A 59 -2.39 -5.50 10.98
CA ILE A 59 -1.64 -4.33 10.52
C ILE A 59 -1.53 -4.35 9.00
N GLU A 60 -1.88 -3.25 8.35
CA GLU A 60 -1.79 -3.09 6.90
C GLU A 60 -0.33 -2.83 6.48
N ILE A 61 0.25 -3.76 5.72
CA ILE A 61 1.67 -3.74 5.30
C ILE A 61 1.83 -3.77 3.76
N GLY A 62 0.72 -3.70 3.04
CA GLY A 62 0.72 -3.57 1.58
C GLY A 62 -0.67 -3.44 0.99
N CYS A 63 -0.71 -3.13 -0.30
CA CYS A 63 -1.96 -3.01 -1.06
C CYS A 63 -1.79 -3.40 -2.54
N GLY A 64 -2.88 -3.37 -3.30
CA GLY A 64 -2.80 -3.45 -4.75
C GLY A 64 -4.07 -3.02 -5.47
N GLU A 65 -3.90 -2.70 -6.74
CA GLU A 65 -4.93 -2.24 -7.68
C GLU A 65 -4.88 -3.06 -8.96
N CYS A 66 -6.06 -3.27 -9.54
CA CYS A 66 -6.25 -4.02 -10.77
C CYS A 66 -6.95 -3.16 -11.83
N ALA A 67 -6.32 -3.00 -12.98
CA ALA A 67 -6.86 -2.34 -14.15
C ALA A 67 -7.17 -3.35 -15.26
N LEU A 68 -8.41 -3.29 -15.77
CA LEU A 68 -8.84 -4.08 -16.93
C LEU A 68 -8.25 -3.59 -18.24
N VAL A 69 -7.90 -2.30 -18.32
CA VAL A 69 -7.33 -1.67 -19.51
C VAL A 69 -5.83 -1.47 -19.31
N GLY A 70 -5.06 -1.96 -20.28
CA GLY A 70 -3.62 -1.73 -20.39
C GLY A 70 -3.30 -0.58 -21.35
N GLY A 71 -2.03 -0.20 -21.39
CA GLY A 71 -1.50 0.88 -22.21
C GLY A 71 -0.35 1.56 -21.48
N VAL A 72 0.46 2.34 -22.20
CA VAL A 72 1.51 3.15 -21.59
C VAL A 72 0.90 4.49 -21.17
N ASN A 73 1.14 4.93 -19.94
CA ASN A 73 0.70 6.25 -19.45
C ASN A 73 -0.82 6.43 -19.50
N THR A 74 -1.58 5.38 -19.14
CA THR A 74 -3.04 5.49 -19.11
C THR A 74 -3.47 6.37 -17.94
N THR A 75 -4.59 7.10 -18.11
CA THR A 75 -5.17 7.88 -17.00
C THR A 75 -5.47 7.00 -15.79
N LYS A 76 -5.83 5.73 -16.01
CA LYS A 76 -6.11 4.77 -14.93
C LYS A 76 -4.84 4.38 -14.17
N GLU A 77 -3.74 4.11 -14.88
CA GLU A 77 -2.43 3.86 -14.27
C GLU A 77 -1.96 5.06 -13.43
N PHE A 78 -2.06 6.27 -13.95
CA PHE A 78 -1.68 7.45 -13.17
C PHE A 78 -2.55 7.67 -11.92
N GLN A 79 -3.85 7.41 -12.02
CA GLN A 79 -4.76 7.56 -10.89
C GLN A 79 -4.53 6.48 -9.82
N ASP A 80 -4.39 5.22 -10.25
CA ASP A 80 -4.30 4.09 -9.33
C ASP A 80 -2.86 3.92 -8.81
N ALA A 81 -1.89 3.70 -9.70
CA ALA A 81 -0.50 3.42 -9.33
C ALA A 81 0.28 4.67 -8.90
N CYS A 82 0.06 5.84 -9.53
CA CYS A 82 0.87 7.03 -9.26
C CYS A 82 0.25 8.01 -8.25
N PHE A 83 -1.01 7.81 -7.83
CA PHE A 83 -1.68 8.73 -6.91
C PHE A 83 -2.38 8.04 -5.75
N LYS A 84 -3.24 7.07 -6.03
CA LYS A 84 -4.04 6.38 -5.01
C LYS A 84 -3.17 5.43 -4.17
N MET A 85 -2.42 4.53 -4.81
CA MET A 85 -1.54 3.57 -4.13
C MET A 85 -0.47 4.24 -3.27
N PRO A 86 0.31 5.24 -3.75
CA PRO A 86 1.36 5.86 -2.94
C PRO A 86 0.78 6.52 -1.69
N LYS A 87 -0.41 7.12 -1.79
CA LYS A 87 -1.10 7.71 -0.63
C LYS A 87 -1.49 6.65 0.38
N VAL A 88 -2.09 5.54 -0.05
CA VAL A 88 -2.47 4.45 0.85
C VAL A 88 -1.25 3.82 1.50
N MET A 89 -0.19 3.54 0.72
CA MET A 89 1.05 2.97 1.23
C MET A 89 1.75 3.90 2.23
N ARG A 90 1.69 5.21 1.98
CA ARG A 90 2.18 6.22 2.92
C ARG A 90 1.37 6.26 4.21
N ASP A 91 0.04 6.23 4.10
CA ASP A 91 -0.87 6.19 5.26
C ASP A 91 -0.59 4.95 6.12
N MET A 92 -0.34 3.79 5.49
CA MET A 92 0.08 2.55 6.15
C MET A 92 1.41 2.71 6.91
N LEU A 93 2.44 3.25 6.24
CA LEU A 93 3.74 3.49 6.86
C LEU A 93 3.62 4.44 8.06
N VAL A 94 2.95 5.58 7.90
CA VAL A 94 2.78 6.59 8.97
C VAL A 94 2.02 5.98 10.15
N LYS A 95 1.00 5.17 9.90
CA LYS A 95 0.26 4.48 10.96
C LYS A 95 1.16 3.56 11.79
N ILE A 96 2.03 2.78 11.15
CA ILE A 96 2.99 1.92 11.86
C ILE A 96 4.00 2.77 12.64
N VAL A 97 4.60 3.77 11.99
CA VAL A 97 5.62 4.66 12.57
C VAL A 97 5.08 5.50 13.73
N SER A 98 3.79 5.86 13.72
CA SER A 98 3.17 6.59 14.83
C SER A 98 3.09 5.78 16.13
N ARG A 99 3.14 4.44 16.03
CA ARG A 99 3.24 3.54 17.18
C ARG A 99 4.68 3.24 17.52
N SER A 100 5.51 3.06 16.50
CA SER A 100 6.91 2.67 16.63
C SER A 100 7.82 3.60 15.80
N PRO A 101 8.14 4.82 16.30
CA PRO A 101 8.89 5.81 15.51
C PRO A 101 10.29 5.35 15.11
N ALA A 102 10.92 4.48 15.92
CA ALA A 102 12.25 3.93 15.69
C ALA A 102 12.34 3.06 14.43
N LEU A 103 11.20 2.60 13.88
CA LEU A 103 11.16 1.71 12.72
C LEU A 103 11.09 2.45 11.38
N VAL A 104 10.97 3.78 11.37
CA VAL A 104 10.69 4.56 10.14
C VAL A 104 11.63 4.25 8.96
N ASN A 105 12.90 3.98 9.24
CA ASN A 105 13.93 3.68 8.24
C ASN A 105 14.17 2.17 8.00
N LYS A 106 13.46 1.30 8.72
CA LYS A 106 13.54 -0.16 8.60
C LYS A 106 12.34 -0.75 7.86
N LEU A 107 11.25 0.00 7.75
CA LEU A 107 10.01 -0.48 7.14
C LEU A 107 9.98 -0.27 5.63
N SER A 108 9.33 -1.21 4.94
CA SER A 108 9.03 -1.13 3.51
C SER A 108 7.61 -1.63 3.25
N ILE A 109 6.79 -0.79 2.63
CA ILE A 109 5.41 -1.12 2.25
C ILE A 109 5.39 -1.54 0.78
N SER A 110 4.78 -2.68 0.50
CA SER A 110 4.72 -3.25 -0.86
C SER A 110 3.36 -3.02 -1.53
N GLY A 111 3.37 -2.71 -2.82
CA GLY A 111 2.21 -2.40 -3.62
C GLY A 111 2.19 -3.20 -4.92
N PHE A 112 1.12 -3.91 -5.24
CA PHE A 112 0.95 -4.54 -6.55
C PHE A 112 0.07 -3.71 -7.46
N TYR A 113 0.54 -3.43 -8.67
CA TYR A 113 -0.28 -2.92 -9.75
C TYR A 113 -0.40 -3.96 -10.84
N ILE A 114 -1.63 -4.37 -11.15
CA ILE A 114 -1.93 -5.34 -12.19
C ILE A 114 -2.73 -4.64 -13.28
N ALA A 115 -2.17 -4.49 -14.48
CA ALA A 115 -2.86 -3.84 -15.59
C ALA A 115 -2.76 -4.68 -16.86
N ASP A 116 -3.91 -5.06 -17.43
CA ASP A 116 -3.99 -5.97 -18.58
C ASP A 116 -3.17 -7.25 -18.34
N ARG A 117 -1.96 -7.31 -18.91
CA ARG A 117 -1.03 -8.43 -18.82
C ARG A 117 0.26 -8.10 -18.10
N LEU A 118 0.34 -6.95 -17.43
CA LEU A 118 1.52 -6.52 -16.70
C LEU A 118 1.27 -6.59 -15.20
N LEU A 119 2.27 -7.08 -14.48
CA LEU A 119 2.39 -7.00 -13.03
C LEU A 119 3.58 -6.10 -12.72
N THR A 120 3.33 -5.07 -11.92
CA THR A 120 4.37 -4.17 -11.40
C THR A 120 4.34 -4.21 -9.88
N LEU A 121 5.52 -4.39 -9.28
CA LEU A 121 5.71 -4.29 -7.84
C LEU A 121 6.26 -2.90 -7.52
N TYR A 122 5.59 -2.21 -6.61
CA TYR A 122 6.02 -0.93 -6.05
C TYR A 122 6.45 -1.11 -4.60
N ILE A 123 7.48 -0.40 -4.20
CA ILE A 123 7.96 -0.33 -2.82
C ILE A 123 7.94 1.11 -2.35
N LEU A 124 7.41 1.33 -1.15
CA LEU A 124 7.49 2.60 -0.45
C LEU A 124 8.31 2.41 0.83
N ASP A 125 9.39 3.16 0.97
CA ASP A 125 10.24 3.17 2.16
C ASP A 125 10.56 4.60 2.61
N SER A 126 11.27 4.76 3.74
CA SER A 126 11.72 6.06 4.25
C SER A 126 13.12 5.95 4.88
N PRO A 127 14.19 5.78 4.08
CA PRO A 127 15.51 5.40 4.58
C PRO A 127 16.13 6.42 5.56
N VAL A 128 15.74 7.69 5.45
CA VAL A 128 16.25 8.80 6.26
C VAL A 128 15.23 9.32 7.26
N GLY A 129 14.08 8.67 7.39
CA GLY A 129 13.05 9.00 8.38
C GLY A 129 12.19 10.23 8.09
N TYR A 130 12.56 11.10 7.13
CA TYR A 130 11.77 12.30 6.80
C TYR A 130 11.15 12.27 5.39
N VAL A 131 11.88 11.72 4.40
CA VAL A 131 11.40 11.57 3.01
C VAL A 131 11.08 10.12 2.73
N SER A 132 9.89 9.88 2.17
CA SER A 132 9.56 8.60 1.57
C SER A 132 9.94 8.54 0.12
N ARG A 133 10.46 7.37 -0.30
CA ARG A 133 10.68 7.05 -1.70
C ARG A 133 9.59 6.10 -2.16
N TYR A 134 9.11 6.30 -3.37
CA TYR A 134 8.16 5.41 -4.04
C TYR A 134 8.82 4.94 -5.33
N ASP A 135 9.22 3.67 -5.36
CA ASP A 135 9.97 3.09 -6.47
C ASP A 135 9.28 1.84 -7.01
N ALA A 136 9.56 1.51 -8.27
CA ALA A 136 8.91 0.43 -8.99
C ALA A 136 9.94 -0.53 -9.58
N PHE A 137 9.67 -1.83 -9.45
CA PHE A 137 10.38 -2.84 -10.22
C PHE A 137 9.95 -2.80 -11.69
N ASN A 138 10.83 -3.29 -12.56
CA ASN A 138 10.49 -3.45 -13.97
C ASN A 138 9.24 -4.35 -14.13
N PRO A 139 8.23 -3.93 -14.90
CA PRO A 139 7.01 -4.71 -15.09
C PRO A 139 7.30 -6.10 -15.68
N VAL A 140 6.55 -7.10 -15.21
CA VAL A 140 6.61 -8.47 -15.72
C VAL A 140 5.31 -8.82 -16.42
N GLU A 141 5.42 -9.40 -17.61
CA GLU A 141 4.25 -9.78 -18.40
C GLU A 141 3.76 -11.20 -18.04
N TYR A 142 2.46 -11.34 -17.86
CA TYR A 142 1.80 -12.65 -17.79
C TYR A 142 1.99 -13.42 -19.12
N PRO A 143 2.14 -14.75 -19.06
CA PRO A 143 2.22 -15.55 -20.28
C PRO A 143 0.86 -15.65 -20.98
N VAL A 144 0.85 -15.34 -22.27
CA VAL A 144 -0.30 -15.57 -23.16
C VAL A 144 -0.04 -16.77 -24.08
N THR A 145 1.20 -16.95 -24.50
CA THR A 145 1.61 -18.05 -25.38
C THR A 145 2.23 -19.19 -24.56
N GLU A 146 1.83 -20.43 -24.86
CA GLU A 146 2.30 -21.65 -24.19
C GLU A 146 3.82 -21.74 -24.12
N ASN A 147 4.49 -21.46 -25.24
CA ASN A 147 5.95 -21.51 -25.36
C ASN A 147 6.69 -20.53 -24.42
N LYS A 148 6.00 -19.50 -23.91
CA LYS A 148 6.56 -18.49 -23.00
C LYS A 148 6.09 -18.68 -21.56
N ILE A 149 5.25 -19.67 -21.27
CA ILE A 149 4.74 -19.94 -19.91
C ILE A 149 5.89 -20.12 -18.94
N ARG A 150 6.84 -21.02 -19.25
CA ARG A 150 7.94 -21.34 -18.32
C ARG A 150 8.75 -20.11 -17.92
N SER A 151 9.21 -19.32 -18.89
CA SER A 151 10.09 -18.18 -18.62
C SER A 151 9.35 -16.99 -18.00
N ARG A 152 8.11 -16.72 -18.41
CA ARG A 152 7.31 -15.61 -17.87
C ARG A 152 6.71 -15.93 -16.50
N MET A 153 6.20 -17.14 -16.30
CA MET A 153 5.71 -17.56 -14.98
C MET A 153 6.82 -17.56 -13.95
N ALA A 154 8.04 -18.00 -14.31
CA ALA A 154 9.17 -17.94 -13.39
C ALA A 154 9.41 -16.51 -12.89
N LYS A 155 9.53 -15.54 -13.81
CA LYS A 155 9.72 -14.11 -13.44
C LYS A 155 8.56 -13.56 -12.60
N LEU A 156 7.34 -13.93 -12.96
CA LEU A 156 6.13 -13.46 -12.29
C LEU A 156 6.03 -14.00 -10.85
N LEU A 157 6.26 -15.30 -10.68
CA LEU A 157 6.30 -15.92 -9.36
C LEU A 157 7.45 -15.40 -8.53
N THR A 158 8.63 -15.16 -9.12
CA THR A 158 9.74 -14.51 -8.41
C THR A 158 9.33 -13.12 -7.92
N MET A 159 8.69 -12.29 -8.73
CA MET A 159 8.24 -10.96 -8.30
C MET A 159 7.23 -11.03 -7.15
N ILE A 160 6.22 -11.90 -7.26
CA ILE A 160 5.20 -12.07 -6.20
C ILE A 160 5.85 -12.61 -4.92
N PHE A 161 6.75 -13.58 -5.04
CA PHE A 161 7.44 -14.17 -3.90
C PHE A 161 8.37 -13.17 -3.23
N SER A 162 9.11 -12.35 -4.00
CA SER A 162 9.93 -11.27 -3.44
C SER A 162 9.09 -10.28 -2.65
N ALA A 163 7.93 -9.87 -3.17
CA ALA A 163 7.01 -8.99 -2.44
C ALA A 163 6.51 -9.64 -1.15
N ARG A 164 6.19 -10.94 -1.17
CA ARG A 164 5.83 -11.69 0.04
C ARG A 164 6.96 -11.64 1.07
N ILE A 165 8.20 -11.94 0.68
CA ILE A 165 9.34 -11.90 1.60
C ILE A 165 9.53 -10.49 2.18
N ILE A 166 9.38 -9.43 1.37
CA ILE A 166 9.47 -8.05 1.86
C ILE A 166 8.37 -7.78 2.91
N MET A 167 7.13 -8.21 2.67
CA MET A 167 6.03 -8.04 3.62
C MET A 167 6.23 -8.87 4.89
N GLU A 168 6.73 -10.11 4.78
CA GLU A 168 7.04 -10.96 5.94
C GLU A 168 8.17 -10.34 6.79
N ASN A 169 9.25 -9.87 6.16
CA ASN A 169 10.32 -9.15 6.85
C ASN A 169 9.82 -7.86 7.51
N CYS A 170 8.93 -7.11 6.83
CA CYS A 170 8.32 -5.91 7.39
C CYS A 170 7.51 -6.22 8.65
N ARG A 171 6.78 -7.34 8.65
CA ARG A 171 6.09 -7.85 9.83
C ARG A 171 7.08 -8.22 10.93
N ASP A 172 8.16 -8.94 10.62
CA ASP A 172 9.11 -9.37 11.64
C ASP A 172 9.80 -8.16 12.29
N VAL A 173 10.13 -7.12 11.52
CA VAL A 173 10.64 -5.84 12.04
C VAL A 173 9.65 -5.13 12.98
N ILE A 174 8.35 -5.28 12.75
CA ILE A 174 7.31 -4.72 13.62
C ILE A 174 7.19 -5.54 14.92
N ASP A 175 7.24 -6.86 14.81
CA ASP A 175 7.11 -7.77 15.96
C ASP A 175 8.35 -7.74 16.86
N ASP A 176 9.54 -7.51 16.29
CA ASP A 176 10.82 -7.37 17.01
C ASP A 176 11.00 -5.98 17.66
N ASP A 177 10.03 -5.07 17.50
CA ASP A 177 10.09 -3.75 18.10
C ASP A 177 9.81 -3.80 19.60
N GLU A 178 10.88 -3.82 20.40
CA GLU A 178 10.83 -3.71 21.86
C GLU A 178 10.72 -2.26 22.35
N SER A 179 10.40 -1.30 21.46
CA SER A 179 10.34 0.11 21.83
C SER A 179 9.24 0.33 22.88
N ASP A 180 9.63 0.99 23.98
CA ASP A 180 8.77 1.15 25.16
C ASP A 180 7.50 1.93 24.76
N THR A 181 6.33 1.33 24.96
CA THR A 181 5.05 2.00 24.69
C THR A 181 4.85 3.07 25.75
N ASP A 182 5.34 4.28 25.49
CA ASP A 182 5.18 5.40 26.40
C ASP A 182 3.68 5.64 26.65
N LEU A 183 3.23 5.48 27.90
CA LEU A 183 1.85 5.75 28.35
C LEU A 183 1.54 7.27 28.34
N GLY A 184 2.41 8.08 27.74
CA GLY A 184 2.34 9.52 27.62
C GLY A 184 1.42 10.03 26.50
N LYS A 185 1.35 11.38 26.38
CA LYS A 185 0.55 12.05 25.36
C LYS A 185 1.11 11.76 23.97
N PHE A 186 0.25 11.28 23.06
CA PHE A 186 0.56 11.02 21.65
C PHE A 186 1.40 12.16 21.04
N ARG A 187 2.67 11.88 20.74
CA ARG A 187 3.50 12.76 19.93
C ARG A 187 3.32 12.30 18.49
N SER A 188 2.60 13.08 17.70
CA SER A 188 2.49 12.83 16.27
C SER A 188 3.90 12.71 15.70
N ALA A 189 4.19 11.60 15.02
CA ALA A 189 5.40 11.53 14.20
C ALA A 189 5.39 12.76 13.28
N VAL A 190 6.41 13.60 13.37
CA VAL A 190 6.55 14.78 12.52
C VAL A 190 7.05 14.26 11.17
N MET A 191 6.12 13.72 10.39
CA MET A 191 6.33 13.49 8.98
C MET A 191 5.52 14.55 8.26
N GLU A 192 6.20 15.61 7.83
CA GLU A 192 5.58 16.67 7.06
C GLU A 192 4.82 16.05 5.87
N PRO A 193 3.54 16.42 5.67
CA PRO A 193 2.77 15.91 4.56
C PRO A 193 3.46 16.29 3.24
N CYS A 194 3.99 15.31 2.52
CA CYS A 194 4.66 15.55 1.23
C CYS A 194 3.70 15.99 0.13
N PHE A 195 2.39 16.00 0.40
CA PHE A 195 1.36 16.46 -0.52
C PHE A 195 0.27 17.22 0.23
N VAL A 196 0.33 18.55 0.16
CA VAL A 196 -0.79 19.42 0.49
C VAL A 196 -1.59 19.60 -0.80
N PRO A 197 -2.78 19.00 -0.97
CA PRO A 197 -3.62 19.33 -2.11
C PRO A 197 -3.96 20.82 -2.01
N VAL A 198 -3.45 21.61 -2.94
CA VAL A 198 -3.98 22.96 -3.17
C VAL A 198 -5.42 22.73 -3.59
N GLY A 199 -6.38 23.16 -2.78
CA GLY A 199 -7.79 22.96 -3.04
C GLY A 199 -8.15 23.54 -4.40
N THR A 200 -8.24 22.69 -5.44
CA THR A 200 -8.86 23.09 -6.69
C THR A 200 -10.34 23.19 -6.40
N ASN A 201 -10.79 24.42 -6.16
CA ASN A 201 -12.19 24.80 -6.16
C ASN A 201 -12.80 24.39 -7.50
N TYR A 202 -13.36 23.19 -7.58
CA TYR A 202 -14.28 22.86 -8.66
C TYR A 202 -15.52 23.74 -8.46
N LYS A 203 -15.53 24.89 -9.14
CA LYS A 203 -16.77 25.64 -9.36
C LYS A 203 -17.77 24.64 -9.93
N LYS A 204 -18.79 24.28 -9.16
CA LYS A 204 -19.95 23.54 -9.64
C LYS A 204 -20.48 24.32 -10.86
N ARG A 205 -20.35 23.76 -12.06
CA ARG A 205 -21.19 24.20 -13.18
C ARG A 205 -22.61 23.88 -12.77
N LYS A 206 -23.40 24.92 -12.49
CA LYS A 206 -24.86 24.81 -12.46
C LYS A 206 -25.29 24.49 -13.88
N ASN A 207 -25.97 23.36 -14.06
CA ASN A 207 -26.89 23.18 -15.17
C ASN A 207 -28.17 23.96 -14.87
#